data_AF-A0A3M1M5U2-F1
#
_entry.id   AF-A0A3M1M5U2-F1
#
_cell.length_a   1.000
_cell.length_b   1.000
_cell.length_c   1.000
_cell.angle_alpha   90.00
_cell.angle_beta   90.00
_cell.angle_gamma   90.00
#
_symmetry.space_group_name_H-M   'P 1'
#
loop_
_entity.id
_entity.type
_entity.pdbx_description
1 polymer ?
#
loop_
_entity_poly.entity_id
_entity_poly.type
_entity_poly.pdbx_seq_one_letter_code
_entity_poly.pdbx_strand_id
1 'polypeptide(L)'
;MADLARIIAFACLAGLAGPALAGGAVPDPQALARLVHQDCGSCHGMTLKGGLGPDIRPERMIRFSTDDLKALILDGIPGTPMPPWRPLLS
;
A
#
# COMPACT_ATOMS: atom_id res chain seq x y z
N MET A 1 15.33 -28.32 41.31
CA MET A 1 15.57 -26.88 41.57
C MET A 1 16.06 -26.14 40.31
N ALA A 2 17.01 -26.70 39.55
CA ALA A 2 17.47 -26.11 38.28
C ALA A 2 16.39 -26.02 37.18
N ASP A 3 15.40 -26.92 37.18
CA ASP A 3 14.32 -26.93 36.18
C ASP A 3 13.28 -25.83 36.41
N LEU A 4 13.01 -25.48 37.68
CA LEU A 4 12.09 -24.39 38.02
C LEU A 4 12.66 -23.03 37.60
N ALA A 5 13.97 -22.82 37.76
CA ALA A 5 14.65 -21.61 37.31
C ALA A 5 14.66 -21.46 35.78
N ARG A 6 14.73 -22.58 35.04
CA ARG A 6 14.64 -22.59 33.57
C ARG A 6 13.23 -22.28 33.06
N ILE A 7 12.20 -22.81 33.71
CA ILE A 7 10.80 -22.55 33.36
C ILE A 7 10.43 -21.07 33.61
N ILE A 8 10.88 -20.50 34.73
CA ILE A 8 10.67 -19.08 35.05
C ILE A 8 11.41 -18.18 34.05
N ALA A 9 12.65 -18.52 33.69
CA ALA A 9 13.41 -17.76 32.70
C ALA A 9 12.76 -17.78 31.29
N PHE A 10 12.17 -18.91 30.87
CA PHE A 10 11.44 -19.01 29.60
C PHE A 10 10.13 -18.22 29.60
N ALA A 11 9.40 -18.23 30.71
CA ALA A 11 8.15 -17.48 30.86
C ALA A 11 8.38 -15.95 30.84
N CYS A 12 9.51 -15.47 31.38
CA CYS A 12 9.85 -14.05 31.34
C CYS A 12 10.25 -13.53 29.96
N LEU A 13 10.82 -14.38 29.10
CA LEU A 13 11.27 -13.95 27.76
C LEU A 13 10.11 -13.80 26.75
N ALA A 14 9.00 -14.51 26.96
CA ALA A 14 7.83 -14.44 26.09
C ALA A 14 6.93 -13.21 26.36
N GLY A 15 7.10 -12.51 27.49
CA GLY A 15 6.22 -11.41 27.91
C GLY A 15 6.54 -10.02 27.35
N LEU A 16 7.64 -9.87 26.59
CA LEU A 16 8.13 -8.56 26.12
C LEU A 16 7.66 -8.14 24.73
N ALA A 17 6.92 -9.00 24.01
CA ALA A 17 6.35 -8.66 22.71
C ALA A 17 5.02 -7.89 22.87
N GLY A 18 5.12 -6.62 23.28
CA GLY A 18 3.98 -5.71 23.22
C GLY A 18 3.53 -5.47 21.78
N PRO A 19 2.24 -5.19 21.52
CA PRO A 19 1.77 -4.92 20.17
C PRO A 19 2.43 -3.64 19.66
N ALA A 20 3.11 -3.76 18.52
CA ALA A 20 3.60 -2.59 17.79
C ALA A 20 2.37 -1.82 17.28
N LEU A 21 2.03 -0.72 17.94
CA LEU A 21 1.04 0.22 17.45
C LEU A 21 1.65 0.94 16.26
N ALA A 22 1.38 0.43 15.05
CA ALA A 22 1.61 1.17 13.82
C ALA A 22 0.60 2.32 13.75
N GLY A 23 0.90 3.43 14.44
CA GLY A 23 0.17 4.69 14.25
C GLY A 23 0.34 5.15 12.81
N GLY A 24 -0.75 5.64 12.20
CA GLY A 24 -0.81 6.05 10.79
C GLY A 24 0.31 7.02 10.41
N ALA A 25 1.42 6.47 9.91
CA ALA A 25 2.56 7.22 9.46
C ALA A 25 2.22 7.88 8.12
N VAL A 26 2.64 9.13 7.93
CA VAL A 26 2.63 9.75 6.61
C VAL A 26 3.45 8.85 5.67
N PRO A 27 2.90 8.42 4.51
CA PRO A 27 3.60 7.53 3.61
C PRO A 27 4.94 8.14 3.17
N ASP A 28 6.01 7.33 3.18
CA ASP A 28 7.29 7.70 2.56
C ASP A 28 7.03 8.02 1.06
N PRO A 29 7.33 9.25 0.59
CA PRO A 29 7.11 9.62 -0.81
C PRO A 29 7.85 8.70 -1.80
N GLN A 30 9.02 8.16 -1.41
CA GLN A 30 9.72 7.22 -2.28
C GLN A 30 9.04 5.85 -2.31
N ALA A 31 8.52 5.37 -1.19
CA ALA A 31 7.70 4.16 -1.14
C ALA A 31 6.44 4.31 -2.00
N LEU A 32 5.76 5.45 -1.91
CA LEU A 32 4.59 5.74 -2.72
C LEU A 32 4.95 5.79 -4.22
N ALA A 33 6.05 6.44 -4.58
CA ALA A 33 6.52 6.45 -5.97
C ALA A 33 6.84 5.03 -6.48
N ARG A 34 7.49 4.19 -5.67
CA ARG A 34 7.76 2.79 -6.02
C ARG A 34 6.47 2.01 -6.25
N LEU A 35 5.48 2.15 -5.37
CA LEU A 35 4.15 1.53 -5.52
C LEU A 35 3.53 1.93 -6.88
N VAL A 36 3.48 3.23 -7.18
CA VAL A 36 2.91 3.70 -8.45
C VAL A 36 3.66 3.12 -9.65
N HIS A 37 4.99 3.11 -9.62
CA HIS A 37 5.77 2.58 -10.74
C HIS A 37 5.65 1.06 -10.92
N GLN A 38 5.64 0.29 -9.84
CA GLN A 38 5.60 -1.18 -9.92
C GLN A 38 4.19 -1.70 -10.22
N ASP A 39 3.19 -1.17 -9.52
CA ASP A 39 1.83 -1.70 -9.56
C ASP A 39 1.01 -1.07 -10.70
N CYS A 40 1.13 0.24 -10.91
CA CYS A 40 0.38 0.94 -11.95
C CYS A 40 1.14 1.02 -13.28
N GLY A 41 2.47 1.06 -13.24
CA GLY A 41 3.32 1.17 -14.44
C GLY A 41 3.23 0.00 -15.41
N SER A 42 2.82 -1.19 -14.94
CA SER A 42 2.60 -2.36 -15.79
C SER A 42 1.54 -2.13 -16.88
N CYS A 43 0.47 -1.37 -16.58
CA CYS A 43 -0.57 -1.02 -17.54
C CYS A 43 -0.41 0.39 -18.10
N HIS A 44 -0.03 1.36 -17.26
CA HIS A 44 0.08 2.78 -17.63
C HIS A 44 1.48 3.14 -18.19
N GLY A 45 2.35 2.15 -18.36
CA GLY A 45 3.73 2.28 -18.80
C GLY A 45 4.66 2.71 -17.66
N MET A 46 5.92 2.26 -17.68
CA MET A 46 6.92 2.61 -16.64
C MET A 46 7.23 4.11 -16.55
N THR A 47 6.89 4.87 -17.61
CA THR A 47 6.99 6.35 -17.64
C THR A 47 5.65 7.04 -17.35
N LEU A 48 4.60 6.28 -17.06
CA LEU A 48 3.23 6.71 -16.77
C LEU A 48 2.54 7.47 -17.92
N LYS A 49 3.14 7.50 -19.12
CA LYS A 49 2.63 8.16 -20.33
C LYS A 49 1.51 7.38 -21.03
N GLY A 50 1.13 6.22 -20.50
CA GLY A 50 0.15 5.32 -21.10
C GLY A 50 0.77 4.11 -21.81
N GLY A 51 -0.09 3.13 -22.08
CA GLY A 51 0.23 1.85 -22.71
C GLY A 51 -1.08 1.11 -22.97
N LEU A 52 -1.34 0.05 -22.20
CA LEU A 52 -2.67 -0.57 -22.15
C LEU A 52 -3.68 0.36 -21.46
N GLY A 53 -3.24 0.99 -20.37
CA GLY A 53 -3.97 2.03 -19.66
C GLY A 53 -3.63 3.45 -20.18
N PRO A 54 -4.44 4.46 -19.83
CA PRO A 54 -4.21 5.85 -20.23
C PRO A 54 -2.98 6.49 -19.56
N ASP A 55 -2.57 7.66 -20.05
CA ASP A 55 -1.60 8.54 -19.39
C ASP A 55 -2.10 9.00 -18.01
N ILE A 56 -1.29 8.81 -16.97
CA ILE A 56 -1.60 9.19 -15.58
C ILE A 56 -0.62 10.20 -14.98
N ARG A 57 0.14 10.91 -15.81
CA ARG A 57 1.02 11.97 -15.33
C ARG A 57 0.23 13.14 -14.71
N PRO A 58 0.87 13.94 -13.84
CA PRO A 58 0.20 15.02 -13.11
C PRO A 58 -0.62 15.95 -14.01
N GLU A 59 -0.13 16.27 -15.22
CA GLU A 59 -0.80 17.18 -16.16
C GLU A 59 -2.16 16.65 -16.64
N ARG A 60 -2.40 15.33 -16.57
CA ARG A 60 -3.69 14.71 -16.87
C ARG A 60 -4.58 14.57 -15.64
N MET A 61 -3.97 14.52 -14.46
CA MET A 61 -4.66 14.29 -13.19
C MET A 61 -5.26 15.56 -12.60
N ILE A 62 -4.75 16.75 -12.94
CA ILE A 62 -5.26 18.05 -12.44
C ILE A 62 -6.76 18.30 -12.69
N ARG A 63 -7.38 17.57 -13.61
CA ARG A 63 -8.80 17.69 -13.93
C ARG A 63 -9.71 16.89 -13.01
N PHE A 64 -9.15 16.02 -12.18
CA PHE A 64 -9.87 15.17 -11.25
C PHE A 64 -9.65 15.66 -9.83
N SER A 65 -10.68 15.57 -8.99
CA SER A 65 -10.48 15.75 -7.56
C SER A 65 -9.74 14.56 -6.97
N THR A 66 -9.13 14.73 -5.80
CA THR A 66 -8.51 13.62 -5.07
C THR A 66 -9.53 12.54 -4.73
N ASP A 67 -10.77 12.91 -4.43
CA ASP A 67 -11.84 11.96 -4.10
C ASP A 67 -12.28 11.16 -5.34
N ASP A 68 -12.34 11.79 -6.52
CA ASP A 68 -12.59 11.08 -7.77
C ASP A 68 -11.49 10.05 -8.05
N LEU A 69 -10.23 10.45 -7.91
CA LEU A 69 -9.09 9.56 -8.12
C LEU A 69 -9.08 8.40 -7.12
N LYS A 70 -9.40 8.67 -5.85
CA LYS A 70 -9.54 7.62 -4.83
C LYS A 70 -10.63 6.63 -5.21
N ALA A 71 -11.82 7.09 -5.60
CA ALA A 71 -12.90 6.21 -6.01
C ALA A 71 -12.48 5.34 -7.22
N LEU A 72 -11.87 5.95 -8.24
CA LEU A 72 -11.36 5.24 -9.42
C LEU A 72 -10.30 4.17 -9.07
N ILE A 73 -9.36 4.48 -8.18
CA ILE A 73 -8.30 3.55 -7.77
C ILE A 73 -8.89 2.43 -6.90
N LEU A 74 -9.67 2.79 -5.88
CA LEU A 74 -10.20 1.81 -4.94
C LEU A 74 -11.22 0.88 -5.58
N ASP A 75 -12.01 1.38 -6.52
CA ASP A 75 -13.18 0.68 -7.06
C ASP A 75 -12.92 0.11 -8.46
N GLY A 76 -11.81 0.51 -9.09
CA GLY A 76 -11.50 0.17 -10.47
C GLY A 76 -12.47 0.86 -11.44
N ILE A 77 -12.41 0.45 -12.72
CA ILE A 77 -13.35 0.93 -13.74
C ILE A 77 -14.10 -0.27 -14.32
N PRO A 78 -15.41 -0.42 -14.04
CA PRO A 78 -16.22 -1.52 -14.55
C PRO A 78 -16.15 -1.64 -16.07
N GLY A 79 -16.04 -2.87 -16.55
CA GLY A 79 -15.93 -3.16 -17.98
C GLY A 79 -14.57 -2.85 -18.60
N THR A 80 -13.55 -2.52 -17.79
CA THR A 80 -12.16 -2.35 -18.24
C THR A 80 -11.21 -3.27 -17.48
N PRO A 81 -9.95 -3.42 -17.95
CA PRO A 81 -8.93 -4.15 -17.20
C PRO A 81 -8.46 -3.46 -15.91
N MET A 82 -8.88 -2.22 -15.61
CA MET A 82 -8.43 -1.49 -14.42
C MET A 82 -9.11 -2.08 -13.15
N PRO A 83 -8.36 -2.79 -12.28
CA PRO A 83 -8.94 -3.53 -11.16
C PRO A 83 -9.23 -2.65 -9.94
N PRO A 84 -10.09 -3.09 -9.01
CA PRO A 84 -10.29 -2.44 -7.72
C PRO A 84 -9.13 -2.72 -6.75
N TRP A 85 -8.75 -1.71 -5.97
CA TRP A 85 -7.63 -1.79 -5.00
C TRP A 85 -8.07 -1.82 -3.52
N ARG A 86 -9.37 -1.70 -3.19
CA ARG A 86 -9.87 -1.77 -1.80
C ARG A 86 -9.32 -2.92 -0.94
N PRO A 87 -9.09 -4.14 -1.46
CA PRO A 87 -8.52 -5.22 -0.64
C PRO A 87 -7.08 -4.97 -0.18
N LEU A 88 -6.37 -4.04 -0.82
CA LEU A 88 -4.95 -3.76 -0.59
C LEU A 88 -4.69 -2.33 -0.10
N LEU A 89 -5.56 -1.37 -0.45
CA LEU A 89 -5.41 0.07 -0.18
C LEU A 89 -6.67 0.64 0.48
N SER A 90 -6.51 1.73 1.25
CA SER A 90 -7.58 2.45 1.96
C SER A 90 -7.42 3.95 1.90
#